data_AF-A0A561WL08-F1
#
_entry.id   AF-A0A561WL08-F1
#
_cell.length_a   1.000
_cell.length_b   1.000
_cell.length_c   1.000
_cell.angle_alpha   90.00
_cell.angle_beta   90.00
_cell.angle_gamma   90.00
#
_symmetry.space_group_name_H-M   'P 1'
#
loop_
_entity.id
_entity.type
_entity.pdbx_description
1 polymer ?
#
loop_
_entity_poly.entity_id
_entity_poly.type
_entity_poly.pdbx_seq_one_letter_code
_entity_poly.pdbx_strand_id
1 'polypeptide(L)'
;MPSARTRVYLTAAAAAAVLATGAAVGLAHDRDPEPVAGQWVTPSSAAAPAPARPSTSATPLPAAEPPDDLPVISYEQGPRGLPADPEQNSTVAPTQGLRPSKRVALYDAPGGEPRAFLPPKISGLRTVVPIVGEDNGWVAVLVPSVNRRIGWVPPGDWEIQALRDQLVLQRSGHTLSWLRDGQEQQRWTVAVGSAATPTPVGRTYVMGTTRISGEPYLGLDALVLGSIPDDREKMAAAFQLAHTGIHAWYRSSVFGRSVSNGCIRMPGAAQRTLLDEIGAGTPLTVLA
;
A
#
# COMPACT_ATOMS: atom_id res chain seq x y z
N MET A 1 22.46 -12.88 42.23
CA MET A 1 21.30 -12.04 41.86
C MET A 1 21.40 -11.69 40.38
N PRO A 2 20.55 -12.22 39.49
CA PRO A 2 20.40 -11.69 38.15
C PRO A 2 19.13 -10.85 38.02
N SER A 3 19.27 -9.68 37.41
CA SER A 3 18.24 -8.66 37.23
C SER A 3 17.22 -9.06 36.15
N ALA A 4 15.94 -8.92 36.50
CA ALA A 4 14.82 -9.13 35.59
C ALA A 4 14.73 -8.00 34.56
N ARG A 5 14.75 -8.35 33.28
CA ARG A 5 14.41 -7.44 32.17
C ARG A 5 12.90 -7.44 31.97
N THR A 6 12.22 -6.43 32.48
CA THR A 6 10.79 -6.18 32.24
C THR A 6 10.59 -5.76 30.78
N ARG A 7 10.01 -6.64 29.96
CA ARG A 7 9.47 -6.31 28.63
C ARG A 7 8.01 -5.89 28.81
N VAL A 8 7.71 -4.64 28.49
CA VAL A 8 6.34 -4.13 28.48
C VAL A 8 5.64 -4.65 27.24
N TYR A 9 4.66 -5.54 27.43
CA TYR A 9 3.73 -6.00 26.40
C TYR A 9 2.47 -5.14 26.48
N LEU A 10 2.12 -4.44 25.40
CA LEU A 10 0.79 -3.84 25.27
C LEU A 10 -0.15 -4.89 24.66
N THR A 11 -0.99 -5.44 25.52
CA THR A 11 -2.17 -6.23 25.15
C THR A 11 -3.26 -5.26 24.70
N ALA A 12 -3.61 -5.25 23.41
CA ALA A 12 -4.87 -4.67 22.97
C ALA A 12 -5.98 -5.71 23.20
N ALA A 13 -6.85 -5.42 24.17
CA ALA A 13 -7.99 -6.25 24.53
C ALA A 13 -9.10 -6.16 23.47
N ALA A 14 -9.90 -7.21 23.44
CA ALA A 14 -10.83 -7.61 22.40
C ALA A 14 -12.11 -6.75 22.27
N ALA A 15 -12.71 -6.79 21.08
CA ALA A 15 -14.15 -6.69 20.91
C ALA A 15 -14.65 -7.90 20.09
N ALA A 16 -15.63 -8.60 20.66
CA ALA A 16 -16.13 -9.91 20.26
C ALA A 16 -17.18 -9.85 19.13
N ALA A 17 -17.52 -11.06 18.65
CA ALA A 17 -18.31 -11.41 17.49
C ALA A 17 -19.79 -10.95 17.46
N VAL A 18 -20.35 -10.85 16.23
CA VAL A 18 -21.76 -11.13 15.94
C VAL A 18 -21.88 -11.95 14.64
N LEU A 19 -22.79 -12.92 14.69
CA LEU A 19 -23.05 -14.04 13.78
C LEU A 19 -23.91 -13.70 12.54
N ALA A 20 -23.97 -14.71 11.66
CA ALA A 20 -24.57 -14.80 10.33
C ALA A 20 -26.07 -14.48 10.18
N THR A 21 -26.46 -14.16 8.94
CA THR A 21 -27.55 -14.76 8.10
C THR A 21 -27.60 -14.00 6.76
N GLY A 22 -27.93 -14.56 5.59
CA GLY A 22 -28.46 -15.86 5.23
C GLY A 22 -28.21 -16.18 3.75
N ALA A 23 -28.50 -17.44 3.40
CA ALA A 23 -28.37 -18.00 2.06
C ALA A 23 -29.58 -17.66 1.18
N ALA A 24 -29.32 -17.52 -0.13
CA ALA A 24 -30.28 -17.88 -1.17
C ALA A 24 -29.50 -18.62 -2.27
N VAL A 25 -29.85 -19.89 -2.45
CA VAL A 25 -29.29 -20.81 -3.45
C VAL A 25 -29.94 -20.51 -4.80
N GLY A 26 -29.13 -20.14 -5.78
CA GLY A 26 -29.50 -20.15 -7.19
C GLY A 26 -28.68 -21.23 -7.91
N LEU A 27 -29.30 -22.37 -8.19
CA LEU A 27 -28.74 -23.41 -9.04
C LEU A 27 -28.86 -22.95 -10.50
N ALA A 28 -27.73 -22.79 -11.18
CA ALA A 28 -27.65 -22.82 -12.63
C ALA A 28 -26.37 -23.56 -13.03
N HIS A 29 -26.56 -24.75 -13.61
CA HIS A 29 -25.58 -25.40 -14.46
C HIS A 29 -25.42 -24.55 -15.73
N ASP A 30 -24.19 -24.21 -16.10
CA ASP A 30 -23.64 -24.64 -17.39
C ASP A 30 -22.20 -24.11 -17.65
N ARG A 31 -21.36 -25.07 -18.04
CA ARG A 31 -20.22 -24.99 -18.97
C ARG A 31 -18.99 -24.16 -18.59
N ASP A 32 -17.91 -24.89 -18.29
CA ASP A 32 -16.54 -24.38 -18.23
C ASP A 32 -16.11 -23.74 -19.56
N PRO A 33 -15.61 -22.50 -19.58
CA PRO A 33 -14.79 -22.02 -20.67
C PRO A 33 -13.33 -22.45 -20.45
N GLU A 34 -12.74 -23.07 -21.48
CA GLU A 34 -11.32 -23.42 -21.54
C GLU A 34 -10.40 -22.24 -21.20
N PRO A 35 -9.21 -22.51 -20.60
CA PRO A 35 -8.20 -21.47 -20.38
C PRO A 35 -7.59 -21.06 -21.73
N VAL A 36 -7.88 -19.83 -22.16
CA VAL A 36 -7.18 -19.18 -23.27
C VAL A 36 -5.76 -18.88 -22.82
N ALA A 37 -4.82 -19.73 -23.24
CA ALA A 37 -3.39 -19.50 -23.17
C ALA A 37 -3.01 -18.33 -24.10
N GLY A 38 -3.01 -17.10 -23.56
CA GLY A 38 -2.46 -15.93 -24.24
C GLY A 38 -0.94 -15.88 -24.08
N GLN A 39 -0.22 -16.23 -25.15
CA GLN A 39 1.22 -16.05 -25.33
C GLN A 39 1.65 -14.62 -25.02
N TRP A 40 2.62 -14.46 -24.13
CA TRP A 40 3.45 -13.25 -24.11
C TRP A 40 4.69 -13.50 -24.97
N VAL A 41 4.80 -12.72 -26.04
CA VAL A 41 5.97 -12.61 -26.90
C VAL A 41 7.15 -12.16 -26.04
N THR A 42 8.25 -12.90 -26.07
CA THR A 42 9.52 -12.47 -25.50
C THR A 42 10.06 -11.29 -26.32
N PRO A 43 10.37 -10.12 -25.73
CA PRO A 43 11.20 -9.15 -26.42
C PRO A 43 12.65 -9.64 -26.31
N SER A 44 13.14 -10.25 -27.39
CA SER A 44 14.57 -10.21 -27.69
C SER A 44 14.87 -8.83 -28.25
N SER A 45 15.53 -7.98 -27.47
CA SER A 45 16.23 -6.82 -28.01
C SER A 45 17.48 -6.57 -27.20
N ALA A 46 18.62 -6.66 -27.88
CA ALA A 46 19.91 -6.24 -27.40
C ALA A 46 19.84 -4.83 -26.81
N ALA A 47 20.54 -4.62 -25.70
CA ALA A 47 20.66 -3.34 -25.02
C ALA A 47 21.32 -2.30 -25.96
N ALA A 48 20.54 -1.32 -26.40
CA ALA A 48 21.08 -0.07 -26.89
C ALA A 48 21.58 0.75 -25.68
N PRO A 49 22.72 1.46 -25.77
CA PRO A 49 23.18 2.32 -24.69
C PRO A 49 22.15 3.43 -24.44
N ALA A 50 21.70 3.56 -23.19
CA ALA A 50 20.78 4.61 -22.77
C ALA A 50 21.40 5.99 -23.02
N PRO A 51 20.66 6.96 -23.58
CA PRO A 51 21.14 8.34 -23.65
C PRO A 51 21.37 8.84 -22.22
N ALA A 52 22.55 9.41 -21.97
CA ALA A 52 22.88 10.04 -20.70
C ALA A 52 21.82 11.10 -20.36
N ARG A 53 21.09 10.89 -19.27
CA ARG A 53 20.16 11.87 -18.72
C ARG A 53 20.98 13.12 -18.37
N PRO A 54 20.64 14.33 -18.85
CA PRO A 54 21.39 15.52 -18.49
C PRO A 54 21.32 15.69 -16.97
N SER A 55 22.48 15.57 -16.30
CA SER A 55 22.63 15.95 -14.90
C SER A 55 22.55 17.47 -14.82
N THR A 56 21.33 18.01 -14.79
CA THR A 56 21.14 19.39 -14.36
C THR A 56 21.40 19.42 -12.87
N SER A 57 22.63 19.80 -12.50
CA SER A 57 22.97 20.38 -11.20
C SER A 57 22.26 21.72 -11.04
N ALA A 58 20.94 21.72 -11.12
CA ALA A 58 20.11 22.85 -10.72
C ALA A 58 20.09 22.87 -9.20
N THR A 59 20.40 24.03 -8.61
CA THR A 59 20.18 24.26 -7.18
C THR A 59 18.72 23.94 -6.87
N PRO A 60 18.43 23.12 -5.83
CA PRO A 60 17.05 22.81 -5.47
C PRO A 60 16.23 24.08 -5.23
N LEU A 61 14.97 24.08 -5.66
CA LEU A 61 14.07 25.20 -5.36
C LEU A 61 13.99 25.40 -3.83
N PRO A 62 14.03 26.65 -3.33
CA PRO A 62 13.98 26.92 -1.90
C PRO A 62 12.64 26.48 -1.31
N ALA A 63 12.68 25.94 -0.08
CA ALA A 63 11.49 25.57 0.68
C ALA A 63 11.10 26.70 1.65
N ALA A 64 9.81 27.06 1.70
CA ALA A 64 9.29 27.93 2.75
C ALA A 64 9.40 27.24 4.13
N GLU A 65 9.64 27.99 5.20
CA GLU A 65 9.71 27.40 6.54
C GLU A 65 8.32 26.88 6.97
N PRO A 66 8.18 25.59 7.34
CA PRO A 66 6.90 25.00 7.70
C PRO A 66 6.44 25.48 9.08
N PRO A 67 5.22 26.02 9.22
CA PRO A 67 4.63 26.34 10.52
C PRO A 67 4.59 25.12 11.45
N ASP A 68 4.83 25.33 12.74
CA ASP A 68 4.87 24.24 13.74
C ASP A 68 3.49 23.62 14.04
N ASP A 69 2.40 24.31 13.71
CA ASP A 69 1.01 23.90 13.95
C ASP A 69 0.40 23.07 12.80
N LEU A 70 1.17 22.76 11.76
CA LEU A 70 0.72 21.93 10.66
C LEU A 70 0.30 20.52 11.14
N PRO A 71 -0.72 19.93 10.49
CA PRO A 71 -1.18 18.59 10.84
C PRO A 71 -0.07 17.56 10.64
N VAL A 72 0.07 16.66 11.61
CA VAL A 72 0.95 15.50 11.50
C VAL A 72 0.13 14.34 10.94
N ILE A 73 0.65 13.70 9.88
CA ILE A 73 0.00 12.53 9.30
C ILE A 73 -0.14 11.44 10.35
N SER A 74 -1.35 10.93 10.48
CA SER A 74 -1.71 9.83 11.37
C SER A 74 -2.31 8.68 10.57
N TYR A 75 -2.52 7.55 11.22
CA TYR A 75 -3.22 6.41 10.62
C TYR A 75 -4.68 6.75 10.27
N GLU A 76 -5.38 7.44 11.14
CA GLU A 76 -6.83 7.64 10.96
C GLU A 76 -7.13 8.78 9.97
N GLN A 77 -6.27 9.79 9.93
CA GLN A 77 -6.48 11.04 9.23
C GLN A 77 -5.24 11.43 8.42
N GLY A 78 -5.42 11.63 7.13
CA GLY A 78 -4.41 12.23 6.26
C GLY A 78 -4.71 13.70 5.95
N PRO A 79 -3.73 14.43 5.39
CA PRO A 79 -3.76 15.88 5.29
C PRO A 79 -4.53 16.37 4.06
N ARG A 80 -5.05 17.59 4.12
CA ARG A 80 -5.73 18.24 2.99
C ARG A 80 -4.77 19.09 2.16
N GLY A 81 -5.14 19.28 0.89
CA GLY A 81 -4.46 20.22 -0.01
C GLY A 81 -3.14 19.74 -0.61
N LEU A 82 -2.80 18.47 -0.43
CA LEU A 82 -1.78 17.82 -1.24
C LEU A 82 -2.27 17.61 -2.69
N PRO A 83 -1.38 17.67 -3.69
CA PRO A 83 -1.71 17.47 -5.09
C PRO A 83 -2.10 16.01 -5.38
N ALA A 84 -2.85 15.83 -6.46
CA ALA A 84 -3.14 14.51 -7.01
C ALA A 84 -1.86 13.82 -7.51
N ASP A 85 -1.81 12.49 -7.40
CA ASP A 85 -0.80 11.69 -8.10
C ASP A 85 -1.11 11.70 -9.61
N PRO A 86 -0.29 12.34 -10.48
CA PRO A 86 -0.54 12.37 -11.91
C PRO A 86 -0.40 10.98 -12.56
N GLU A 87 0.34 10.08 -11.92
CA GLU A 87 0.64 8.73 -12.40
C GLU A 87 -0.03 7.65 -11.53
N GLN A 88 -1.18 7.97 -10.94
CA GLN A 88 -1.88 7.07 -9.99
C GLN A 88 -2.13 5.66 -10.51
N ASN A 89 -2.18 5.41 -11.82
CA ASN A 89 -2.40 4.08 -12.40
C ASN A 89 -1.14 3.46 -13.02
N SER A 90 0.02 4.11 -12.87
CA SER A 90 1.29 3.62 -13.43
C SER A 90 1.68 2.30 -12.77
N THR A 91 2.02 1.31 -13.59
CA THR A 91 2.59 0.04 -13.13
C THR A 91 4.12 0.08 -13.09
N VAL A 92 4.74 1.22 -13.42
CA VAL A 92 6.18 1.40 -13.23
C VAL A 92 6.45 1.46 -11.73
N ALA A 93 7.18 0.46 -11.23
CA ALA A 93 7.49 0.34 -9.81
C ALA A 93 8.40 1.48 -9.35
N PRO A 94 8.04 2.23 -8.30
CA PRO A 94 9.00 3.00 -7.53
C PRO A 94 10.13 2.09 -7.03
N THR A 95 11.37 2.42 -7.36
CA THR A 95 12.56 1.66 -6.94
C THR A 95 13.22 2.24 -5.69
N GLN A 96 12.72 3.36 -5.19
CA GLN A 96 13.25 4.07 -4.04
C GLN A 96 12.12 4.52 -3.12
N GLY A 97 12.38 4.50 -1.82
CA GLY A 97 11.51 5.02 -0.79
C GLY A 97 12.24 6.02 0.09
N LEU A 98 11.52 7.03 0.57
CA LEU A 98 12.00 8.00 1.54
C LEU A 98 11.75 7.47 2.96
N ARG A 99 12.78 7.51 3.79
CA ARG A 99 12.76 7.10 5.19
C ARG A 99 13.12 8.29 6.10
N PRO A 100 12.14 8.93 6.76
CA PRO A 100 12.43 10.06 7.63
C PRO A 100 13.12 9.61 8.93
N SER A 101 14.13 10.38 9.36
CA SER A 101 14.76 10.23 10.69
C SER A 101 14.04 11.04 11.76
N LYS A 102 13.50 12.20 11.37
CA LYS A 102 12.63 13.12 12.11
C LYS A 102 11.39 13.46 11.28
N ARG A 103 10.46 14.25 11.82
CA ARG A 103 9.32 14.73 11.04
C ARG A 103 9.83 15.56 9.85
N VAL A 104 9.30 15.31 8.66
CA VAL A 104 9.61 16.06 7.43
C VAL A 104 8.34 16.74 6.92
N ALA A 105 8.46 17.97 6.44
CA ALA A 105 7.32 18.69 5.88
C ALA A 105 7.00 18.17 4.47
N LEU A 106 5.71 18.01 4.19
CA LEU A 106 5.17 17.72 2.86
C LEU A 106 4.57 18.99 2.29
N TYR A 107 4.89 19.28 1.04
CA TYR A 107 4.46 20.48 0.33
C TYR A 107 3.53 20.11 -0.83
N ASP A 108 2.75 21.07 -1.28
CA ASP A 108 1.83 20.88 -2.41
C ASP A 108 2.48 20.99 -3.80
N ALA A 109 3.67 21.60 -3.88
CA ALA A 109 4.54 21.64 -5.05
C ALA A 109 6.01 21.86 -4.62
N PRO A 110 7.00 21.63 -5.50
CA PRO A 110 8.35 22.12 -5.28
C PRO A 110 8.34 23.64 -5.06
N GLY A 111 8.88 24.10 -3.93
CA GLY A 111 8.82 25.51 -3.52
C GLY A 111 7.42 26.05 -3.19
N GLY A 112 6.42 25.17 -3.06
CA GLY A 112 5.04 25.50 -2.73
C GLY A 112 4.78 25.68 -1.22
N GLU A 113 3.52 25.49 -0.81
CA GLU A 113 3.11 25.64 0.58
C GLU A 113 3.24 24.33 1.36
N PRO A 114 3.77 24.36 2.60
CA PRO A 114 3.81 23.19 3.46
C PRO A 114 2.40 22.87 3.98
N ARG A 115 2.00 21.60 3.86
CA ARG A 115 0.62 21.13 4.15
C ARG A 115 0.53 20.24 5.37
N ALA A 116 1.60 19.50 5.67
CA ALA A 116 1.60 18.52 6.74
C ALA A 116 3.02 18.09 7.13
N PHE A 117 3.15 17.41 8.27
CA PHE A 117 4.35 16.69 8.64
C PHE A 117 4.17 15.17 8.46
N LEU A 118 5.14 14.54 7.79
CA LEU A 118 5.31 13.10 7.75
C LEU A 118 6.24 12.66 8.89
N PRO A 119 5.75 11.92 9.91
CA PRO A 119 6.58 11.48 11.03
C PRO A 119 7.43 10.25 10.68
N PRO A 120 8.51 9.96 11.43
CA PRO A 120 9.36 8.78 11.23
C PRO A 120 8.65 7.46 11.55
N LYS A 121 7.53 7.51 12.30
CA LYS A 121 6.66 6.37 12.58
C LYS A 121 5.19 6.78 12.54
N ILE A 122 4.33 5.90 12.01
CA ILE A 122 2.87 6.04 12.01
C ILE A 122 2.28 4.79 12.65
N SER A 123 1.53 4.94 13.75
CA SER A 123 0.95 3.81 14.51
C SER A 123 2.00 2.73 14.89
N GLY A 124 3.21 3.16 15.25
CA GLY A 124 4.32 2.26 15.59
C GLY A 124 5.06 1.64 14.40
N LEU A 125 4.50 1.72 13.18
CA LEU A 125 5.15 1.28 11.94
C LEU A 125 6.19 2.32 11.53
N ARG A 126 7.35 1.85 11.05
CA ARG A 126 8.39 2.72 10.50
C ARG A 126 7.91 3.30 9.16
N THR A 127 8.04 4.61 9.00
CA THR A 127 7.66 5.27 7.75
C THR A 127 8.71 5.01 6.68
N VAL A 128 8.29 4.34 5.61
CA VAL A 128 9.00 4.23 4.33
C VAL A 128 7.97 4.48 3.25
N VAL A 129 8.09 5.61 2.53
CA VAL A 129 7.12 6.04 1.51
C VAL A 129 7.76 5.98 0.13
N PRO A 130 7.14 5.33 -0.87
CA PRO A 130 7.69 5.30 -2.22
C PRO A 130 7.88 6.70 -2.81
N ILE A 131 9.05 6.93 -3.43
CA ILE A 131 9.34 8.11 -4.24
C ILE A 131 8.81 7.85 -5.65
N VAL A 132 7.90 8.69 -6.10
CA VAL A 132 7.16 8.53 -7.36
C VAL A 132 7.47 9.61 -8.40
N GLY A 133 8.30 10.58 -8.05
CA GLY A 133 8.71 11.64 -8.97
C GLY A 133 9.82 12.48 -8.36
N GLU A 134 10.51 13.20 -9.22
CA GLU A 134 11.53 14.17 -8.85
C GLU A 134 11.32 15.43 -9.70
N ASP A 135 11.42 16.60 -9.08
CA ASP A 135 11.36 17.87 -9.80
C ASP A 135 12.13 18.94 -9.04
N ASN A 136 12.94 19.73 -9.75
CA ASN A 136 13.68 20.86 -9.20
C ASN A 136 14.47 20.54 -7.90
N GLY A 137 15.01 19.32 -7.78
CA GLY A 137 15.73 18.84 -6.59
C GLY A 137 14.85 18.35 -5.44
N TRP A 138 13.53 18.36 -5.60
CA TRP A 138 12.56 17.80 -4.67
C TRP A 138 12.15 16.39 -5.08
N VAL A 139 11.66 15.62 -4.13
CA VAL A 139 11.08 14.29 -4.39
C VAL A 139 9.59 14.28 -4.07
N ALA A 140 8.77 13.69 -4.94
CA ALA A 140 7.37 13.42 -4.68
C ALA A 140 7.22 12.03 -4.05
N VAL A 141 6.51 11.92 -2.93
CA VAL A 141 6.27 10.65 -2.23
C VAL A 141 4.78 10.32 -2.17
N LEU A 142 4.45 9.02 -2.20
CA LEU A 142 3.08 8.57 -1.87
C LEU A 142 2.76 8.89 -0.41
N VAL A 143 1.52 9.34 -0.16
CA VAL A 143 1.10 9.75 1.18
C VAL A 143 0.05 8.79 1.72
N PRO A 144 0.24 8.20 2.92
CA PRO A 144 -0.74 7.29 3.50
C PRO A 144 -1.96 8.07 3.99
N SER A 145 -3.06 7.35 4.18
CA SER A 145 -4.29 7.87 4.78
C SER A 145 -5.00 8.94 3.93
N VAL A 146 -4.50 9.20 2.71
CA VAL A 146 -5.13 9.99 1.65
C VAL A 146 -4.90 9.33 0.29
N ASN A 147 -5.96 8.77 -0.29
CA ASN A 147 -5.84 8.05 -1.56
C ASN A 147 -5.44 8.99 -2.70
N ARG A 148 -4.56 8.51 -3.60
CA ARG A 148 -4.21 9.17 -4.88
C ARG A 148 -3.67 10.60 -4.68
N ARG A 149 -2.83 10.77 -3.66
CA ARG A 149 -2.15 12.02 -3.31
C ARG A 149 -0.65 11.79 -3.15
N ILE A 150 0.11 12.82 -3.52
CA ILE A 150 1.55 12.89 -3.31
C ILE A 150 1.91 14.09 -2.46
N GLY A 151 3.03 14.02 -1.76
CA GLY A 151 3.62 15.15 -1.06
C GLY A 151 5.02 15.42 -1.60
N TRP A 152 5.35 16.68 -1.82
CA TRP A 152 6.68 17.08 -2.22
C TRP A 152 7.56 17.27 -0.98
N VAL A 153 8.77 16.71 -1.02
CA VAL A 153 9.75 16.78 0.06
C VAL A 153 11.03 17.42 -0.47
N PRO A 154 11.52 18.49 0.17
CA PRO A 154 12.79 19.10 -0.22
C PRO A 154 13.97 18.20 0.19
N PRO A 155 15.16 18.45 -0.35
CA PRO A 155 16.39 17.88 0.20
C PRO A 155 16.49 18.14 1.71
N GLY A 156 16.91 17.13 2.46
CA GLY A 156 17.04 17.26 3.91
C GLY A 156 17.43 15.96 4.60
N ASP A 157 17.19 15.90 5.91
CA ASP A 157 17.63 14.82 6.78
C ASP A 157 16.69 13.60 6.75
N TRP A 158 16.60 12.97 5.59
CA TRP A 158 15.92 11.69 5.36
C TRP A 158 16.81 10.79 4.52
N GLU A 159 16.56 9.48 4.61
CA GLU A 159 17.37 8.48 3.92
C GLU A 159 16.61 7.86 2.74
N ILE A 160 17.35 7.42 1.73
CA ILE A 160 16.80 6.61 0.63
C ILE A 160 16.89 5.14 1.00
N GLN A 161 15.77 4.42 0.87
CA GLN A 161 15.71 2.97 0.95
C GLN A 161 15.44 2.41 -0.45
N ALA A 162 16.23 1.43 -0.90
CA ALA A 162 15.95 0.72 -2.13
C ALA A 162 14.67 -0.14 -1.98
N LEU A 163 13.80 -0.08 -2.99
CA LEU A 163 12.59 -0.89 -3.09
C LEU A 163 12.75 -1.84 -4.28
N ARG A 164 12.75 -3.14 -4.01
CA ARG A 164 12.94 -4.18 -5.05
C ARG A 164 11.64 -4.90 -5.38
N ASP A 165 10.76 -5.01 -4.40
CA ASP A 165 9.49 -5.71 -4.53
C ASP A 165 8.39 -4.78 -5.01
N GLN A 166 7.47 -5.32 -5.81
CA GLN A 166 6.26 -4.65 -6.27
C GLN A 166 5.09 -5.62 -6.22
N LEU A 167 3.92 -5.11 -5.85
CA LEU A 167 2.65 -5.81 -5.99
C LEU A 167 1.81 -5.16 -7.09
N VAL A 168 1.18 -5.98 -7.93
CA VAL A 168 0.21 -5.53 -8.92
C VAL A 168 -1.07 -6.33 -8.74
N LEU A 169 -2.17 -5.64 -8.40
CA LEU A 169 -3.49 -6.24 -8.29
C LEU A 169 -4.31 -5.89 -9.53
N GLN A 170 -4.72 -6.91 -10.29
CA GLN A 170 -5.78 -6.79 -11.28
C GLN A 170 -7.11 -7.12 -10.59
N ARG A 171 -7.91 -6.09 -10.28
CA ARG A 171 -9.10 -6.24 -9.45
C ARG A 171 -10.22 -6.99 -10.17
N SER A 172 -10.44 -6.72 -11.44
CA SER A 172 -11.41 -7.44 -12.29
C SER A 172 -11.09 -8.92 -12.47
N GLY A 173 -9.80 -9.26 -12.60
CA GLY A 173 -9.31 -10.64 -12.71
C GLY A 173 -8.94 -11.32 -11.39
N HIS A 174 -9.20 -10.68 -10.24
CA HIS A 174 -8.90 -11.19 -8.90
C HIS A 174 -7.48 -11.73 -8.74
N THR A 175 -6.50 -11.07 -9.36
CA THR A 175 -5.14 -11.58 -9.48
C THR A 175 -4.17 -10.62 -8.82
N LEU A 176 -3.46 -11.10 -7.79
CA LEU A 176 -2.34 -10.39 -7.19
C LEU A 176 -1.04 -11.01 -7.69
N SER A 177 -0.19 -10.21 -8.32
CA SER A 177 1.15 -10.60 -8.76
C SER A 177 2.19 -9.92 -7.90
N TRP A 178 3.20 -10.67 -7.48
CA TRP A 178 4.38 -10.16 -6.80
C TRP A 178 5.56 -10.22 -7.75
N LEU A 179 6.23 -9.08 -7.92
CA LEU A 179 7.41 -8.92 -8.73
C LEU A 179 8.59 -8.51 -7.83
N ARG A 180 9.79 -8.93 -8.23
CA ARG A 180 11.06 -8.49 -7.65
C ARG A 180 11.98 -8.08 -8.79
N ASP A 181 12.48 -6.85 -8.72
CA ASP A 181 13.28 -6.22 -9.78
C ASP A 181 12.64 -6.31 -11.17
N GLY A 182 11.31 -6.12 -11.23
CA GLY A 182 10.52 -6.19 -12.46
C GLY A 182 10.25 -7.60 -12.99
N GLN A 183 10.70 -8.67 -12.30
CA GLN A 183 10.41 -10.06 -12.67
C GLN A 183 9.31 -10.63 -11.79
N GLU A 184 8.28 -11.23 -12.38
CA GLU A 184 7.22 -11.92 -11.63
C GLU A 184 7.79 -13.12 -10.88
N GLN A 185 7.58 -13.12 -9.56
CA GLN A 185 8.01 -14.20 -8.67
C GLN A 185 6.87 -15.19 -8.47
N GLN A 186 5.69 -14.67 -8.11
CA GLN A 186 4.49 -15.46 -7.86
C GLN A 186 3.23 -14.67 -8.20
N ARG A 187 2.15 -15.43 -8.43
CA ARG A 187 0.82 -14.91 -8.73
C ARG A 187 -0.22 -15.73 -8.00
N TRP A 188 -1.24 -15.06 -7.46
CA TRP A 188 -2.30 -15.71 -6.70
C TRP A 188 -3.68 -15.18 -7.07
N THR A 189 -4.66 -16.07 -7.06
CA THR A 189 -6.08 -15.70 -7.04
C THR A 189 -6.46 -15.21 -5.64
N VAL A 190 -7.00 -14.00 -5.55
CA VAL A 190 -7.37 -13.32 -4.30
C VAL A 190 -8.86 -13.01 -4.25
N ALA A 191 -9.36 -12.54 -3.11
CA ALA A 191 -10.67 -11.90 -3.02
C ALA A 191 -10.49 -10.41 -2.70
N VAL A 192 -11.31 -9.58 -3.33
CA VAL A 192 -11.22 -8.12 -3.24
C VAL A 192 -12.52 -7.52 -2.69
N GLY A 193 -12.54 -6.20 -2.53
CA GLY A 193 -13.71 -5.46 -2.06
C GLY A 193 -14.95 -5.70 -2.92
N SER A 194 -16.11 -5.77 -2.27
CA SER A 194 -17.40 -5.85 -2.94
C SER A 194 -17.73 -4.55 -3.70
N ALA A 195 -18.82 -4.54 -4.47
CA ALA A 195 -19.29 -3.32 -5.12
C ALA A 195 -19.67 -2.21 -4.11
N ALA A 196 -20.13 -2.58 -2.91
CA ALA A 196 -20.49 -1.61 -1.86
C ALA A 196 -19.26 -1.02 -1.15
N THR A 197 -18.17 -1.78 -1.10
CA THR A 197 -16.94 -1.48 -0.36
C THR A 197 -15.72 -1.91 -1.20
N PRO A 198 -15.51 -1.26 -2.37
CA PRO A 198 -14.51 -1.71 -3.33
C PRO A 198 -13.09 -1.54 -2.80
N THR A 199 -12.18 -2.39 -3.25
CA THR A 199 -10.75 -2.14 -3.08
C THR A 199 -10.38 -0.87 -3.88
N PRO A 200 -9.80 0.16 -3.25
CA PRO A 200 -9.43 1.41 -3.91
C PRO A 200 -8.47 1.16 -5.07
N VAL A 201 -8.71 1.82 -6.21
CA VAL A 201 -7.83 1.77 -7.38
C VAL A 201 -6.71 2.79 -7.29
N GLY A 202 -5.63 2.50 -8.00
CA GLY A 202 -4.43 3.32 -8.10
C GLY A 202 -3.26 2.81 -7.25
N ARG A 203 -2.15 3.56 -7.26
CA ARG A 203 -0.95 3.26 -6.49
C ARG A 203 -1.15 3.56 -5.01
N THR A 204 -0.69 2.63 -4.21
CA THR A 204 -0.56 2.67 -2.76
C THR A 204 0.71 1.89 -2.40
N TYR A 205 0.92 1.57 -1.13
CA TYR A 205 2.09 0.82 -0.69
C TYR A 205 1.82 0.12 0.65
N VAL A 206 2.66 -0.86 0.97
CA VAL A 206 2.68 -1.53 2.27
C VAL A 206 3.33 -0.59 3.29
N MET A 207 2.57 -0.11 4.27
CA MET A 207 3.10 0.68 5.39
C MET A 207 3.92 -0.19 6.36
N GLY A 208 3.56 -1.46 6.48
CA GLY A 208 4.23 -2.43 7.35
C GLY A 208 3.29 -3.58 7.74
N THR A 209 3.72 -4.33 8.74
CA THR A 209 3.02 -5.52 9.24
C THR A 209 2.37 -5.21 10.58
N THR A 210 1.10 -5.59 10.75
CA THR A 210 0.38 -5.51 12.01
C THR A 210 -0.12 -6.88 12.44
N ARG A 211 -0.12 -7.11 13.75
CA ARG A 211 -0.76 -8.29 14.32
C ARG A 211 -2.26 -8.19 14.12
N ILE A 212 -2.85 -9.31 13.69
CA ILE A 212 -4.29 -9.50 13.62
C ILE A 212 -4.61 -10.87 14.20
N SER A 213 -5.77 -10.99 14.85
CA SER A 213 -6.16 -12.19 15.55
C SER A 213 -7.55 -12.65 15.12
N GLY A 214 -7.79 -13.95 15.27
CA GLY A 214 -9.03 -14.59 14.87
C GLY A 214 -8.78 -15.73 13.88
N GLU A 215 -9.63 -16.74 13.97
CA GLU A 215 -9.60 -17.93 13.09
C GLU A 215 -9.55 -17.55 11.61
N PRO A 216 -10.29 -16.53 11.11
CA PRO A 216 -10.26 -16.21 9.69
C PRO A 216 -8.89 -15.85 9.12
N TYR A 217 -7.97 -15.35 9.95
CA TYR A 217 -6.64 -14.90 9.55
C TYR A 217 -5.58 -15.99 9.67
N LEU A 218 -5.96 -17.21 10.09
CA LEU A 218 -5.07 -18.38 10.15
C LEU A 218 -3.81 -18.16 11.02
N GLY A 219 -3.91 -17.29 12.04
CA GLY A 219 -2.79 -16.95 12.92
C GLY A 219 -1.65 -16.18 12.21
N LEU A 220 -1.91 -15.63 11.02
CA LEU A 220 -0.94 -14.84 10.26
C LEU A 220 -1.21 -13.34 10.45
N ASP A 221 -0.14 -12.56 10.51
CA ASP A 221 -0.20 -11.11 10.55
C ASP A 221 -0.74 -10.52 9.24
N ALA A 222 -1.18 -9.27 9.27
CA ALA A 222 -1.67 -8.54 8.10
C ALA A 222 -0.65 -7.51 7.62
N LEU A 223 -0.61 -7.30 6.30
CA LEU A 223 0.09 -6.17 5.70
C LEU A 223 -0.87 -4.99 5.63
N VAL A 224 -0.49 -3.88 6.24
CA VAL A 224 -1.25 -2.63 6.26
C VAL A 224 -0.91 -1.84 5.00
N LEU A 225 -1.91 -1.44 4.23
CA LEU A 225 -1.71 -0.59 3.05
C LEU A 225 -1.85 0.89 3.41
N GLY A 226 -1.20 1.79 2.67
CA GLY A 226 -1.37 3.24 2.80
C GLY A 226 -2.77 3.74 2.41
N SER A 227 -3.54 2.91 1.71
CA SER A 227 -4.87 3.24 1.19
C SER A 227 -5.97 3.01 2.22
N ILE A 228 -6.96 3.89 2.19
CA ILE A 228 -8.19 3.82 3.00
C ILE A 228 -9.40 3.54 2.10
N PRO A 229 -10.54 3.06 2.62
CA PRO A 229 -11.75 2.96 1.81
C PRO A 229 -12.12 4.30 1.15
N ASP A 230 -12.54 4.28 -0.12
CA ASP A 230 -12.94 5.50 -0.85
C ASP A 230 -14.26 6.08 -0.29
N ASP A 231 -15.19 5.21 0.11
CA ASP A 231 -16.48 5.57 0.70
C ASP A 231 -16.49 5.13 2.18
N ARG A 232 -15.73 5.80 3.05
CA ARG A 232 -15.60 5.42 4.46
C ARG A 232 -16.94 5.41 5.19
N GLU A 233 -17.87 6.27 4.80
CA GLU A 233 -19.20 6.39 5.40
C GLU A 233 -20.07 5.15 5.17
N LYS A 234 -19.80 4.39 4.10
CA LYS A 234 -20.49 3.11 3.80
C LYS A 234 -19.97 1.94 4.64
N MET A 235 -18.83 2.13 5.31
CA MET A 235 -18.28 1.13 6.21
C MET A 235 -19.02 1.15 7.55
N ALA A 236 -19.12 -0.02 8.20
CA ALA A 236 -19.56 -0.06 9.59
C ALA A 236 -18.65 0.83 10.45
N ALA A 237 -19.21 1.50 11.46
CA ALA A 237 -18.53 2.52 12.27
C ALA A 237 -17.12 2.11 12.73
N ALA A 238 -16.96 0.86 13.18
CA ALA A 238 -15.69 0.29 13.64
C ALA A 238 -14.58 0.23 12.57
N PHE A 239 -14.92 0.34 11.28
CA PHE A 239 -13.98 0.22 10.16
C PHE A 239 -13.85 1.51 9.34
N GLN A 240 -14.57 2.59 9.69
CA GLN A 240 -14.52 3.85 8.94
C GLN A 240 -13.12 4.48 8.97
N LEU A 241 -12.37 4.27 10.06
CA LEU A 241 -10.99 4.76 10.20
C LEU A 241 -9.94 3.72 9.82
N ALA A 242 -10.35 2.54 9.36
CA ALA A 242 -9.42 1.48 8.99
C ALA A 242 -8.69 1.82 7.69
N HIS A 243 -7.46 1.34 7.59
CA HIS A 243 -6.79 1.16 6.31
C HIS A 243 -7.25 -0.15 5.67
N THR A 244 -7.14 -0.18 4.35
CA THR A 244 -7.16 -1.45 3.61
C THR A 244 -5.90 -2.26 3.93
N GLY A 245 -5.98 -3.58 3.78
CA GLY A 245 -4.87 -4.46 4.08
C GLY A 245 -4.84 -5.70 3.20
N ILE A 246 -3.73 -6.41 3.23
CA ILE A 246 -3.55 -7.74 2.64
C ILE A 246 -3.44 -8.74 3.80
N HIS A 247 -4.29 -9.76 3.81
CA HIS A 247 -4.26 -10.77 4.86
C HIS A 247 -4.75 -12.13 4.37
N ALA A 248 -4.37 -13.17 5.13
CA ALA A 248 -4.87 -14.52 4.90
C ALA A 248 -6.39 -14.59 5.11
N TRP A 249 -7.02 -15.55 4.43
CA TRP A 249 -8.41 -15.91 4.68
C TRP A 249 -8.62 -17.42 4.65
N TYR A 250 -9.29 -17.93 5.69
CA TYR A 250 -9.53 -19.35 5.92
C TYR A 250 -10.43 -20.04 4.89
N ARG A 251 -11.39 -19.33 4.28
CA ARG A 251 -12.33 -19.91 3.31
C ARG A 251 -11.79 -19.76 1.89
N SER A 252 -11.39 -20.87 1.26
CA SER A 252 -10.91 -20.86 -0.13
C SER A 252 -11.98 -20.43 -1.15
N SER A 253 -13.26 -20.68 -0.86
CA SER A 253 -14.39 -20.36 -1.76
C SER A 253 -14.64 -18.87 -2.00
N VAL A 254 -13.89 -17.98 -1.34
CA VAL A 254 -13.97 -16.53 -1.59
C VAL A 254 -13.00 -16.06 -2.67
N PHE A 255 -11.93 -16.80 -2.95
CA PHE A 255 -10.92 -16.39 -3.92
C PHE A 255 -11.54 -16.40 -5.33
N GLY A 256 -11.24 -15.37 -6.14
CA GLY A 256 -11.91 -15.13 -7.41
C GLY A 256 -13.22 -14.36 -7.29
N ARG A 257 -13.47 -13.74 -6.13
CA ARG A 257 -14.73 -13.01 -5.86
C ARG A 257 -14.51 -11.65 -5.21
N SER A 258 -15.47 -10.76 -5.44
CA SER A 258 -15.53 -9.42 -4.86
C SER A 258 -16.45 -9.42 -3.64
N VAL A 259 -15.92 -9.78 -2.46
CA VAL A 259 -16.71 -10.07 -1.24
C VAL A 259 -16.11 -9.53 0.06
N SER A 260 -15.01 -8.78 0.00
CA SER A 260 -14.40 -8.15 1.18
C SER A 260 -14.94 -6.73 1.39
N ASN A 261 -14.51 -6.10 2.48
CA ASN A 261 -14.75 -4.69 2.76
C ASN A 261 -13.59 -3.79 2.31
N GLY A 262 -13.00 -4.11 1.15
CA GLY A 262 -11.88 -3.37 0.57
C GLY A 262 -10.51 -4.05 0.76
N CYS A 263 -10.35 -4.91 1.76
CA CYS A 263 -9.12 -5.67 1.96
C CYS A 263 -8.88 -6.71 0.85
N ILE A 264 -7.62 -7.07 0.64
CA ILE A 264 -7.21 -8.15 -0.26
C ILE A 264 -7.05 -9.40 0.60
N ARG A 265 -7.89 -10.40 0.36
CA ARG A 265 -7.87 -11.69 1.05
C ARG A 265 -7.16 -12.71 0.16
N MET A 266 -6.19 -13.44 0.71
CA MET A 266 -5.41 -14.41 -0.07
C MET A 266 -5.23 -15.76 0.65
N PRO A 267 -4.80 -16.82 -0.06
CA PRO A 267 -4.46 -18.09 0.56
C PRO A 267 -3.40 -17.93 1.65
N GLY A 268 -3.50 -18.72 2.73
CA GLY A 268 -2.56 -18.62 3.87
C GLY A 268 -1.09 -18.83 3.48
N ALA A 269 -0.82 -19.75 2.54
CA ALA A 269 0.54 -19.96 2.03
C ALA A 269 1.07 -18.72 1.31
N ALA A 270 0.24 -18.06 0.51
CA ALA A 270 0.59 -16.83 -0.19
C ALA A 270 0.84 -15.68 0.80
N GLN A 271 -0.01 -15.52 1.82
CA GLN A 271 0.20 -14.52 2.87
C GLN A 271 1.53 -14.72 3.59
N ARG A 272 1.88 -15.98 3.92
CA ARG A 272 3.15 -16.31 4.57
C ARG A 272 4.33 -15.90 3.69
N THR A 273 4.29 -16.22 2.40
CA THR A 273 5.33 -15.77 1.45
C THR A 273 5.50 -14.26 1.47
N LEU A 274 4.42 -13.47 1.40
CA LEU A 274 4.55 -12.02 1.45
C LEU A 274 5.09 -11.52 2.80
N LEU A 275 4.64 -12.08 3.92
CA LEU A 275 5.15 -11.69 5.25
C LEU A 275 6.65 -11.97 5.41
N ASP A 276 7.17 -13.01 4.76
CA ASP A 276 8.58 -13.38 4.81
C ASP A 276 9.44 -12.56 3.84
N GLU A 277 8.88 -12.12 2.70
CA GLU A 277 9.66 -11.60 1.57
C GLU A 277 9.59 -10.08 1.37
N ILE A 278 8.51 -9.40 1.78
CA ILE A 278 8.32 -7.98 1.48
C ILE A 278 8.29 -7.10 2.74
N GLY A 279 8.67 -5.83 2.57
CA GLY A 279 8.81 -4.88 3.66
C GLY A 279 7.97 -3.61 3.52
N ALA A 280 8.08 -2.73 4.52
CA ALA A 280 7.52 -1.38 4.44
C ALA A 280 8.09 -0.63 3.22
N GLY A 281 7.22 0.10 2.53
CA GLY A 281 7.52 0.78 1.29
C GLY A 281 7.24 -0.04 0.04
N THR A 282 6.92 -1.35 0.13
CA THR A 282 6.60 -2.16 -1.07
C THR A 282 5.41 -1.54 -1.82
N PRO A 283 5.57 -1.05 -3.05
CA PRO A 283 4.50 -0.44 -3.82
C PRO A 283 3.44 -1.47 -4.19
N LEU A 284 2.17 -1.07 -4.16
CA LEU A 284 1.04 -1.83 -4.69
C LEU A 284 0.31 -0.96 -5.70
N THR A 285 0.13 -1.46 -6.92
CA THR A 285 -0.74 -0.81 -7.93
C THR A 285 -2.01 -1.62 -8.09
N VAL A 286 -3.16 -1.00 -7.85
CA VAL A 286 -4.47 -1.63 -8.06
C VAL A 286 -5.08 -1.14 -9.38
N LEU A 287 -5.17 -2.05 -10.34
CA LEU A 287 -5.81 -1.88 -11.63
C LEU A 287 -7.28 -2.31 -11.56
N ALA A 288 -8.13 -1.70 -12.38
CA ALA A 288 -9.59 -1.82 -12.31
C ALA A 288 -10.15 -3.24 -12.49
#